data_AF-A0A6N3AD50-F1
#
_entry.id   AF-A0A6N3AD50-F1
#
_cell.length_a   1.000
_cell.length_b   1.000
_cell.length_c   1.000
_cell.angle_alpha   90.00
_cell.angle_beta   90.00
_cell.angle_gamma   90.00
#
_symmetry.space_group_name_H-M   'P 1'
#
loop_
_entity.id
_entity.type
_entity.pdbx_description
1 polymer ?
#
loop_
_entity_poly.entity_id
_entity_poly.type
_entity_poly.pdbx_seq_one_letter_code
_entity_poly.pdbx_strand_id
1 'polypeptide(L)'
;MKYSKQFEDDPDFTLEGRAINEWKLNELPKNLIPFAFDWGGNYLCLEKNSWQIIYYVRDVWSENISRKANLKKNSIIIAKSFDEFLNCLEENPDD
;
A
#
# COMPACT_ATOMS: atom_id res chain seq x y z
N MET A 1 -10.75 6.70 21.13
CA MET A 1 -10.40 5.27 20.98
C MET A 1 -9.88 5.12 19.56
N LYS A 2 -8.65 4.63 19.35
CA LYS A 2 -8.02 4.57 18.01
C LYS A 2 -8.56 3.41 17.16
N TYR A 3 -9.01 2.34 17.81
CA TYR A 3 -9.50 1.12 17.18
C TYR A 3 -11.02 1.00 17.30
N SER A 4 -11.62 0.15 16.48
CA SER A 4 -13.08 -0.07 16.47
C SER A 4 -13.42 -1.33 17.26
N LYS A 5 -14.41 -1.22 18.16
CA LYS A 5 -14.92 -2.36 18.95
C LYS A 5 -15.52 -3.46 18.09
N GLN A 6 -15.98 -3.15 16.88
CA GLN A 6 -16.50 -4.15 15.95
C GLN A 6 -15.41 -5.13 15.49
N PHE A 7 -14.15 -4.74 15.60
CA PHE A 7 -12.98 -5.57 15.31
C PHE A 7 -12.20 -5.87 16.58
N GLU A 8 -12.88 -5.97 17.73
CA GLU A 8 -12.26 -6.32 19.02
C GLU A 8 -11.13 -5.39 19.47
N ASP A 9 -11.14 -4.14 18.97
CA ASP A 9 -10.05 -3.17 19.15
C ASP A 9 -8.67 -3.69 18.65
N ASP A 10 -8.69 -4.63 17.70
CA ASP A 10 -7.49 -5.26 17.15
C ASP A 10 -6.75 -4.29 16.20
N PRO A 11 -5.49 -3.94 16.50
CA PRO A 11 -4.69 -3.04 15.69
C PRO A 11 -4.42 -3.57 14.27
N ASP A 12 -4.48 -4.87 14.03
CA ASP A 12 -4.20 -5.46 12.71
C ASP A 12 -5.30 -5.15 11.69
N PHE A 13 -6.47 -4.71 12.14
CA PHE A 13 -7.54 -4.16 11.29
C PHE A 13 -7.33 -2.67 10.94
N THR A 14 -6.18 -2.09 11.32
CA THR A 14 -5.76 -0.76 10.86
C THR A 14 -4.71 -0.86 9.77
N LEU A 15 -4.62 0.19 8.94
CA LEU A 15 -3.56 0.30 7.95
C LEU A 15 -2.17 0.16 8.59
N GLU A 16 -1.95 0.82 9.73
CA GLU A 16 -0.66 0.82 10.39
C GLU A 16 -0.32 -0.54 11.00
N GLY A 17 -1.27 -1.21 11.67
CA GLY A 17 -1.03 -2.55 12.24
C GLY A 17 -0.71 -3.57 11.16
N ARG A 18 -1.50 -3.56 10.08
CA ARG A 18 -1.26 -4.40 8.91
C ARG A 18 0.11 -4.13 8.28
N ALA A 19 0.45 -2.87 8.02
CA ALA A 19 1.75 -2.50 7.44
C ALA A 19 2.93 -2.92 8.34
N ILE A 20 2.81 -2.76 9.66
CA ILE A 20 3.83 -3.19 10.63
C ILE A 20 4.07 -4.70 10.55
N ASN A 21 3.00 -5.50 10.48
CA ASN A 21 3.12 -6.96 10.37
C ASN A 21 3.71 -7.38 9.02
N GLU A 22 3.25 -6.79 7.93
CA GLU A 22 3.75 -7.11 6.59
C GLU A 22 5.22 -6.69 6.37
N TRP A 23 5.67 -5.60 7.00
CA TRP A 23 7.11 -5.26 7.05
C TRP A 23 7.93 -6.28 7.84
N LYS A 24 7.38 -6.89 8.90
CA LYS A 24 8.07 -7.96 9.65
C LYS A 24 8.18 -9.23 8.81
N LEU A 25 7.15 -9.55 8.04
CA LEU A 25 7.08 -10.73 7.16
C LEU A 25 7.84 -10.55 5.82
N ASN A 26 8.32 -9.34 5.53
CA ASN A 26 8.92 -8.94 4.25
C ASN A 26 7.97 -9.13 3.06
N GLU A 27 6.67 -8.91 3.28
CA GLU A 27 5.65 -8.89 2.23
C GLU A 27 5.44 -7.48 1.68
N LEU A 28 5.61 -6.47 2.53
CA LEU A 28 5.66 -5.07 2.15
C LEU A 28 7.13 -4.60 2.17
N PRO A 29 7.65 -3.94 1.12
CA PRO A 29 8.97 -3.34 1.17
C PRO A 29 9.03 -2.22 2.23
N LYS A 30 10.07 -2.22 3.08
CA LYS A 30 10.23 -1.25 4.18
C LYS A 30 10.43 0.20 3.74
N ASN A 31 10.75 0.42 2.47
CA ASN A 31 10.87 1.74 1.85
C ASN A 31 9.54 2.28 1.32
N LEU A 32 8.48 1.46 1.30
CA LEU A 32 7.12 1.89 0.97
C LEU A 32 6.36 2.20 2.26
N ILE A 33 5.83 3.42 2.36
CA ILE A 33 4.93 3.85 3.44
C ILE A 33 3.51 3.85 2.89
N PRO A 34 2.65 2.88 3.25
CA PRO A 34 1.28 2.87 2.79
C PRO A 34 0.50 4.00 3.49
N PHE A 35 -0.32 4.71 2.72
CA PHE A 35 -1.25 5.74 3.23
C PHE A 35 -2.71 5.46 2.88
N ALA A 36 -2.98 4.52 1.98
CA ALA A 36 -4.30 3.98 1.68
C ALA A 36 -4.18 2.54 1.14
N PHE A 37 -5.29 1.81 1.16
CA PHE A 37 -5.40 0.49 0.53
C PHE A 37 -6.83 0.26 0.04
N ASP A 38 -6.98 -0.59 -0.97
CA ASP A 38 -8.28 -0.97 -1.53
C ASP A 38 -8.84 -2.27 -0.90
N TRP A 39 -10.05 -2.68 -1.30
CA TRP A 39 -10.66 -3.91 -0.81
C TRP A 39 -9.93 -5.19 -1.25
N GLY A 40 -9.14 -5.13 -2.33
CA GLY A 40 -8.26 -6.21 -2.77
C GLY A 40 -6.99 -6.33 -1.91
N GLY A 41 -6.77 -5.37 -1.00
CA GLY A 41 -5.59 -5.30 -0.16
C GLY A 41 -4.35 -4.79 -0.90
N ASN A 42 -4.52 -4.14 -2.04
CA ASN A 42 -3.47 -3.40 -2.75
C ASN A 42 -3.22 -2.07 -2.04
N TYR A 43 -1.98 -1.58 -2.07
CA TYR A 43 -1.60 -0.37 -1.36
C TYR A 43 -1.33 0.81 -2.27
N LEU A 44 -1.68 1.99 -1.80
CA LEU A 44 -1.08 3.25 -2.24
C LEU A 44 0.01 3.64 -1.24
N CYS A 45 1.23 3.77 -1.75
CA CYS A 45 2.44 3.94 -0.96
C CYS A 45 3.22 5.19 -1.38
N LEU A 46 3.79 5.89 -0.40
CA LEU A 46 4.86 6.85 -0.62
C LEU A 46 6.22 6.12 -0.55
N GLU A 47 7.04 6.26 -1.59
CA GLU A 47 8.41 5.76 -1.57
C GLU A 47 9.32 6.75 -0.80
N LYS A 48 10.00 6.27 0.24
CA LYS A 48 10.76 7.11 1.20
C LYS A 48 11.88 7.97 0.60
N ASN A 49 12.46 7.56 -0.51
CA ASN A 49 13.66 8.18 -1.08
C ASN A 49 13.32 9.05 -2.29
N SER A 50 12.47 8.55 -3.19
CA SER A 50 12.07 9.22 -4.43
C SER A 50 10.84 10.10 -4.27
N TRP A 51 10.08 9.96 -3.17
CA TRP A 51 8.81 10.65 -2.93
C TRP A 51 7.71 10.34 -3.96
N GLN A 52 7.93 9.31 -4.78
CA GLN A 52 6.97 8.85 -5.76
C GLN A 52 5.82 8.13 -5.09
N ILE A 53 4.65 8.19 -5.72
CA ILE A 53 3.49 7.42 -5.30
C ILE A 53 3.46 6.12 -6.10
N ILE A 54 3.46 5.02 -5.35
CA ILE A 54 3.50 3.66 -5.87
C ILE A 54 2.20 2.97 -5.52
N TYR A 55 1.50 2.48 -6.54
CA TYR A 55 0.47 1.48 -6.38
C TYR A 55 1.11 0.10 -6.32
N TYR A 56 1.05 -0.53 -5.14
CA TYR A 56 1.65 -1.83 -4.89
C TYR A 56 0.58 -2.92 -4.90
N VAL A 57 0.57 -3.70 -5.98
CA VAL A 57 -0.43 -4.73 -6.26
C VAL A 57 -0.10 -6.04 -5.53
N ARG A 58 -1.05 -6.55 -4.76
CA ARG A 58 -0.89 -7.70 -3.86
C ARG A 58 -1.63 -8.94 -4.32
N ASP A 59 -2.73 -8.78 -5.03
CA ASP A 59 -3.58 -9.88 -5.51
C ASP A 59 -3.01 -10.64 -6.72
N VAL A 60 -1.92 -10.15 -7.32
CA VAL A 60 -1.20 -10.78 -8.45
C VAL A 60 0.19 -11.29 -8.06
N TRP A 61 0.25 -12.31 -7.22
CA TRP A 61 1.52 -12.96 -6.85
C TRP A 61 1.92 -14.09 -7.82
N SER A 62 3.20 -14.17 -8.18
CA SER A 62 3.72 -15.26 -9.02
C SER A 62 4.77 -16.08 -8.27
N GLU A 63 4.49 -17.37 -8.06
CA GLU A 63 5.43 -18.33 -7.46
C GLU A 63 6.62 -18.68 -8.38
N ASN A 64 6.53 -18.32 -9.67
CA ASN A 64 7.55 -18.64 -10.67
C ASN A 64 8.70 -17.62 -10.73
N ILE A 65 8.63 -16.53 -9.97
CA ILE A 65 9.67 -15.51 -9.92
C ILE A 65 10.07 -15.23 -8.47
N SER A 66 11.30 -14.73 -8.29
CA SER A 66 11.76 -14.36 -6.95
C SER A 66 10.86 -13.29 -6.32
N ARG A 67 10.78 -13.27 -4.98
CA ARG A 67 10.11 -12.21 -4.22
C ARG A 67 10.53 -10.81 -4.69
N LYS A 68 11.82 -10.55 -4.87
CA LYS A 68 12.32 -9.25 -5.36
C LYS A 68 11.77 -8.91 -6.75
N ALA A 69 11.63 -9.91 -7.62
CA ALA A 69 11.03 -9.73 -8.94
C ALA A 69 9.52 -9.45 -8.84
N ASN A 70 8.77 -10.13 -7.96
CA ASN A 70 7.37 -9.80 -7.67
C ASN A 70 7.23 -8.37 -7.15
N LEU A 71 8.03 -7.98 -6.16
CA LEU A 71 8.00 -6.63 -5.59
C LEU A 71 8.21 -5.57 -6.67
N LYS A 72 9.19 -5.77 -7.56
CA LYS A 72 9.44 -4.84 -8.67
C LYS A 72 8.30 -4.84 -9.70
N LYS A 73 7.82 -6.02 -10.10
CA LYS A 73 6.76 -6.19 -11.09
C LYS A 73 5.45 -5.56 -10.63
N ASN A 74 5.15 -5.69 -9.35
CA ASN A 74 3.88 -5.28 -8.76
C ASN A 74 3.91 -3.86 -8.18
N SER A 75 5.04 -3.15 -8.29
CA SER A 75 5.14 -1.74 -7.89
C SER A 75 4.98 -0.85 -9.12
N ILE A 76 3.83 -0.20 -9.22
CA ILE A 76 3.48 0.68 -10.34
C ILE A 76 3.61 2.12 -9.86
N ILE A 77 4.44 2.92 -10.52
CA ILE A 77 4.53 4.36 -10.22
C ILE A 77 3.31 5.03 -10.83
N ILE A 78 2.50 5.69 -10.00
CA ILE A 78 1.29 6.40 -10.45
C ILE A 78 1.43 7.93 -10.37
N ALA A 79 2.39 8.44 -9.59
CA ALA A 79 2.77 9.85 -9.58
C ALA A 79 4.24 10.02 -9.18
N LYS A 80 4.90 11.09 -9.65
CA LYS A 80 6.31 11.35 -9.35
C LYS A 80 6.52 12.08 -8.03
N SER A 81 5.47 12.69 -7.49
CA SER A 81 5.46 13.31 -6.17
C SER A 81 4.08 13.20 -5.51
N PHE A 82 4.01 13.46 -4.21
CA PHE A 82 2.74 13.56 -3.50
C PHE A 82 1.89 14.72 -4.01
N ASP A 83 2.51 15.86 -4.37
CA ASP A 83 1.78 17.02 -4.93
C ASP A 83 1.17 16.70 -6.30
N GLU A 84 1.90 16.01 -7.17
CA GLU A 84 1.37 15.57 -8.47
C GLU A 84 0.17 14.64 -8.27
N PHE A 85 0.27 13.71 -7.32
CA PHE A 85 -0.85 12.82 -6.98
C PHE A 85 -2.08 13.60 -6.54
N LEU A 86 -1.94 14.53 -5.60
CA LEU A 86 -3.07 15.33 -5.10
C LEU A 86 -3.72 16.18 -6.21
N ASN A 87 -2.92 16.76 -7.11
CA ASN A 87 -3.43 17.59 -8.20
C ASN A 87 -4.17 16.79 -9.29
N CYS A 88 -3.99 15.47 -9.33
CA CYS A 88 -4.65 14.59 -10.28
C CYS A 88 -5.79 13.77 -9.65
N LEU A 89 -6.13 14.01 -8.38
CA LEU A 89 -7.30 13.38 -7.75
C LEU A 89 -8.59 13.96 -8.35
N GLU A 90 -9.47 13.07 -8.77
CA GLU A 90 -10.80 13.40 -9.27
C GLU A 90 -11.85 12.69 -8.41
N GLU A 91 -13.00 13.34 -8.21
CA GLU A 91 -14.15 12.68 -7.62
C GLU A 91 -14.63 11.58 -8.57
N ASN A 92 -14.89 10.40 -8.02
CA ASN A 92 -15.54 9.34 -8.79
C ASN A 92 -17.05 9.66 -8.86
N PRO A 93 -17.62 9.96 -10.03
CA PRO A 93 -19.03 10.37 -10.15
C PRO A 93 -20.03 9.25 -9.84
N ASP A 94 -19.56 8.00 -9.73
CA ASP A 94 -20.36 6.81 -9.49
C ASP A 94 -20.40 6.36 -8.01
N ASP A 95 -19.72 7.07 -7.09
CA ASP A 95 -19.79 6.88 -5.62
C ASP A 95 -20.77 7.85 -4.95
#